data_AF-A0A7Y5NBU4-F1
#
_entry.id   AF-A0A7Y5NBU4-F1
#
_cell.length_a   1.000
_cell.length_b   1.000
_cell.length_c   1.000
_cell.angle_alpha   90.00
_cell.angle_beta   90.00
_cell.angle_gamma   90.00
#
_symmetry.space_group_name_H-M   'P 1'
#
loop_
_entity.id
_entity.type
_entity.pdbx_description
1 polymer ?
#
loop_
_entity_poly.entity_id
_entity_poly.type
_entity_poly.pdbx_seq_one_letter_code
_entity_poly.pdbx_strand_id
1 'polypeptide(L)'
;MSHVSGHVDPPLPSHVKGHVDPPPPVDAQQEVFFPQAPLQIYPIDLGLAFGLTSAVFTAIAILLAKFSNGSITLFEQILPGFSLASLAGIVIGLFWSLAGGFVLGVLTGVFYNLRLRRYV
;
A
#
# COMPACT_ATOMS: atom_id res chain seq x y z
N MET A 1 -74.54 1.00 -53.36
CA MET A 1 -74.24 0.87 -51.93
C MET A 1 -73.46 -0.42 -51.70
N SER A 2 -72.15 -0.32 -51.49
CA SER A 2 -71.35 -1.26 -50.69
C SER A 2 -69.92 -0.73 -50.60
N HIS A 3 -69.58 -0.19 -49.43
CA HIS A 3 -68.23 0.20 -49.03
C HIS A 3 -67.36 -1.06 -48.91
N VAL A 4 -66.21 -1.08 -49.59
CA VAL A 4 -65.10 -2.01 -49.27
C VAL A 4 -64.04 -1.18 -48.55
N SER A 5 -64.07 -1.24 -47.23
CA SER A 5 -63.05 -0.63 -46.36
C SER A 5 -61.82 -1.53 -46.39
N GLY A 6 -60.75 -1.08 -47.06
CA GLY A 6 -59.47 -1.77 -47.07
C GLY A 6 -58.87 -1.76 -45.66
N HIS A 7 -58.84 -2.93 -45.02
CA HIS A 7 -58.08 -3.13 -43.80
C HIS A 7 -56.60 -3.11 -44.15
N VAL A 8 -55.91 -2.02 -43.80
CA VAL A 8 -54.45 -1.94 -43.88
C VAL A 8 -53.94 -2.48 -42.55
N ASP A 9 -53.53 -3.75 -42.54
CA ASP A 9 -52.81 -4.31 -41.39
C ASP A 9 -51.49 -3.54 -41.22
N PRO A 10 -51.18 -3.01 -40.03
CA PRO A 10 -49.87 -2.42 -39.77
C PRO A 10 -48.80 -3.52 -39.87
N PRO A 11 -47.61 -3.22 -40.43
CA PRO A 11 -46.54 -4.22 -40.52
C PRO A 11 -46.16 -4.70 -39.12
N LEU A 12 -46.06 -6.03 -38.94
CA LEU A 12 -45.57 -6.63 -37.70
C LEU A 12 -44.25 -5.96 -37.29
N PRO A 13 -44.05 -5.63 -36.00
CA PRO A 13 -42.78 -5.12 -35.53
C PRO A 13 -41.70 -6.17 -35.82
N SER A 14 -40.77 -5.80 -36.69
CA SER A 14 -39.54 -6.55 -36.96
C SER A 14 -38.88 -6.88 -35.63
N HIS A 15 -38.65 -8.17 -35.39
CA HIS A 15 -37.86 -8.65 -34.26
C HIS A 15 -36.63 -7.79 -34.06
N VAL A 16 -36.65 -6.95 -33.02
CA VAL A 16 -35.43 -6.42 -32.44
C VAL A 16 -34.75 -7.66 -31.85
N LYS A 17 -33.82 -8.24 -32.61
CA LYS A 17 -32.74 -9.05 -32.03
C LYS A 17 -31.97 -8.09 -31.14
N GLY A 18 -32.47 -7.88 -29.93
CA GLY A 18 -31.65 -7.42 -28.83
C GLY A 18 -30.57 -8.48 -28.71
N HIS A 19 -29.37 -8.14 -29.19
CA HIS A 19 -28.17 -8.85 -28.83
C HIS A 19 -28.07 -8.69 -27.31
N VAL A 20 -28.68 -9.61 -26.57
CA VAL A 20 -28.37 -9.75 -25.16
C VAL A 20 -27.01 -10.40 -25.17
N ASP A 21 -25.97 -9.57 -25.06
CA ASP A 21 -24.64 -10.07 -24.81
C ASP A 21 -24.76 -11.07 -23.64
N PRO A 22 -24.26 -12.31 -23.78
CA PRO A 22 -24.30 -13.25 -22.69
C PRO A 22 -23.68 -12.57 -21.47
N PRO A 23 -24.26 -12.73 -20.26
CA PRO A 23 -23.67 -12.15 -19.06
C PRO A 23 -22.18 -12.55 -19.03
N PRO A 24 -21.28 -11.58 -18.76
CA PRO A 24 -19.85 -11.85 -18.77
C PRO A 24 -19.57 -13.10 -17.93
N PRO A 25 -18.68 -14.00 -18.38
CA PRO A 25 -18.30 -15.17 -17.62
C PRO A 25 -18.01 -14.79 -16.17
N VAL A 26 -18.44 -15.61 -15.21
CA VAL A 26 -18.30 -15.32 -13.77
C VAL A 26 -16.85 -14.94 -13.42
N ASP A 27 -15.88 -15.54 -14.12
CA ASP A 27 -14.45 -15.24 -14.01
C ASP A 27 -14.11 -13.77 -14.35
N ALA A 28 -14.72 -13.21 -15.40
CA ALA A 28 -14.55 -11.81 -15.80
C ALA A 28 -15.26 -10.83 -14.85
N GLN A 29 -16.35 -11.27 -14.19
CA GLN A 29 -16.99 -10.46 -13.15
C GLN A 29 -16.19 -10.42 -11.86
N GLN A 30 -15.41 -11.47 -11.58
CA GLN A 30 -14.58 -11.57 -10.40
C GLN A 30 -13.34 -10.67 -10.48
N GLU A 31 -12.76 -10.49 -11.67
CA GLU A 31 -11.67 -9.52 -11.92
C GLU A 31 -12.10 -8.06 -11.73
N VAL A 32 -13.36 -7.73 -12.04
CA VAL A 32 -13.89 -6.36 -11.85
C VAL A 32 -14.16 -6.05 -10.37
N PHE A 33 -14.54 -7.04 -9.57
CA PHE A 33 -14.87 -6.85 -8.16
C PHE A 33 -13.66 -7.01 -7.23
N PHE A 34 -12.68 -7.82 -7.63
CA PHE A 34 -11.42 -7.99 -6.91
C PHE A 34 -10.27 -7.87 -7.90
N PRO A 35 -9.61 -6.70 -8.03
CA PRO A 35 -8.35 -6.64 -8.74
C PRO A 35 -7.39 -7.63 -8.09
N GLN A 36 -7.16 -8.80 -8.72
CA GLN A 36 -6.14 -9.77 -8.34
C GLN A 36 -4.74 -9.29 -8.74
N ALA A 37 -4.48 -7.99 -8.64
CA ALA A 37 -3.11 -7.50 -8.72
C ALA A 37 -2.42 -7.98 -7.44
N PRO A 38 -1.40 -8.86 -7.52
CA PRO A 38 -0.61 -9.19 -6.33
C PRO A 38 -0.13 -7.88 -5.74
N LEU A 39 -0.42 -7.65 -4.45
CA LEU A 39 -0.06 -6.42 -3.74
C LEU A 39 1.45 -6.23 -3.91
N GLN A 40 1.88 -5.38 -4.85
CA GLN A 40 3.29 -5.09 -5.07
C GLN A 40 3.74 -4.17 -3.97
N ILE A 41 4.26 -4.76 -2.89
CA ILE A 41 4.91 -3.99 -1.84
C ILE A 41 6.30 -3.62 -2.35
N TYR A 42 6.49 -2.35 -2.66
CA TYR A 42 7.80 -1.82 -3.03
C TYR A 42 8.69 -1.80 -1.79
N PRO A 43 9.86 -2.47 -1.82
CA PRO A 43 10.76 -2.52 -0.66
C PRO A 43 11.21 -1.13 -0.20
N ILE A 44 11.31 -0.17 -1.13
CA ILE A 44 11.70 1.21 -0.84
C ILE A 44 10.64 1.91 0.02
N ASP A 45 9.35 1.72 -0.28
CA ASP A 45 8.26 2.34 0.48
C ASP A 45 8.21 1.79 1.91
N LEU A 46 8.40 0.47 2.06
CA LEU A 46 8.56 -0.18 3.35
C LEU A 46 9.79 0.35 4.10
N GLY A 47 10.92 0.51 3.41
CA GLY A 47 12.12 1.14 3.95
C GLY A 47 11.82 2.52 4.52
N LEU A 48 11.22 3.40 3.72
CA LEU A 48 10.89 4.76 4.17
C LEU A 48 9.93 4.76 5.35
N ALA A 49 8.90 3.90 5.35
CA ALA A 49 7.95 3.80 6.46
C ALA A 49 8.64 3.39 7.77
N PHE A 50 9.48 2.36 7.73
CA PHE A 50 10.23 1.91 8.92
C PHE A 50 11.31 2.92 9.35
N GLY A 51 11.99 3.55 8.40
CA GLY A 51 12.98 4.60 8.66
C GLY A 51 12.35 5.82 9.34
N LEU A 52 11.21 6.31 8.85
CA LEU A 52 10.49 7.42 9.47
C LEU A 52 9.94 7.03 10.84
N THR A 53 9.35 5.84 10.96
CA THR A 53 8.78 5.37 12.22
C THR A 53 9.86 5.24 13.29
N SER A 54 10.99 4.60 12.98
CA SER A 54 12.12 4.49 13.91
C SER A 54 12.66 5.86 14.32
N ALA A 55 12.85 6.78 13.38
CA ALA A 55 13.31 8.14 13.69
C ALA A 55 12.36 8.88 14.63
N VAL A 56 11.04 8.77 14.41
CA VAL A 56 10.01 9.35 15.29
C VAL A 56 10.07 8.71 16.68
N PHE A 57 10.18 7.39 16.77
CA PHE A 57 10.32 6.70 18.06
C PHE A 57 11.58 7.12 18.81
N THR A 58 12.71 7.30 18.12
CA THR A 58 13.95 7.81 18.71
C THR A 58 13.78 9.25 19.18
N ALA A 59 13.12 10.11 18.41
CA ALA A 59 12.83 11.49 18.84
C ALA A 59 11.99 11.51 20.13
N ILE A 60 10.96 10.65 20.21
CA ILE A 60 10.13 10.50 21.41
C ILE A 60 10.98 9.98 22.59
N ALA A 61 11.83 8.98 22.39
CA ALA A 61 12.70 8.44 23.43
C ALA A 61 13.69 9.50 23.97
N ILE A 62 14.27 10.31 23.09
CA ILE A 62 15.14 11.44 23.46
C ILE A 62 14.37 12.46 24.29
N LEU A 63 13.14 12.78 23.89
CA LEU A 63 12.28 13.72 24.61
C LEU A 63 11.98 13.20 26.02
N LEU A 64 11.54 11.94 26.13
CA LEU A 64 11.25 11.29 27.41
C LEU A 64 12.46 11.23 28.34
N ALA A 65 13.64 10.93 27.80
CA ALA A 65 14.87 10.90 28.59
C ALA A 65 15.25 12.28 29.15
N LYS A 66 15.07 13.35 28.37
CA LYS A 66 15.30 14.72 28.84
C LYS A 66 14.38 15.10 30.01
N PHE A 67 13.14 14.64 30.03
CA PHE A 67 12.18 14.98 31.10
C PHE A 67 12.26 14.05 32.32
N SER A 68 12.75 12.82 32.15
CA SER A 68 12.81 11.81 33.23
C SER A 68 14.15 11.76 33.97
N ASN A 69 15.14 12.59 33.59
CA ASN A 69 16.55 12.37 33.93
C ASN A 69 17.02 10.93 33.59
N GLY A 70 16.34 10.29 32.64
CA GLY A 70 16.61 8.92 32.22
C GLY A 70 17.90 8.84 31.44
N SER A 71 18.73 7.85 31.77
CA SER A 71 19.95 7.57 31.02
C SER A 71 19.63 6.70 29.80
N ILE A 72 20.06 7.13 28.61
CA ILE A 72 19.94 6.35 27.37
C ILE A 72 21.30 5.73 26.98
N THR A 73 22.05 5.22 27.96
CA THR A 73 23.39 4.65 27.74
C THR A 73 23.45 3.56 26.67
N LEU A 74 22.37 2.78 26.52
CA LEU A 74 22.24 1.80 25.44
C LEU A 74 22.33 2.44 24.04
N PHE A 75 21.71 3.60 23.84
CA PHE A 75 21.76 4.28 22.54
C PHE A 75 23.12 4.94 22.31
N GLU A 76 23.79 5.44 23.35
CA GLU A 76 25.16 5.95 23.25
C GLU A 76 26.16 4.86 22.88
N GLN A 77 25.91 3.61 23.30
CA GLN A 77 26.75 2.46 22.94
C GLN A 77 26.47 1.93 21.54
N ILE A 78 25.21 1.92 21.11
CA ILE A 78 24.79 1.34 19.83
C ILE A 78 24.95 2.34 18.67
N LEU A 79 24.75 3.63 18.93
CA LEU A 79 24.78 4.69 17.91
C LEU A 79 26.07 5.50 18.06
N PRO A 80 27.10 5.23 17.25
CA PRO A 80 28.36 5.96 17.34
C PRO A 80 28.14 7.44 17.04
N GLY A 81 28.62 8.29 17.95
CA GLY A 81 28.48 9.75 17.87
C GLY A 81 27.16 10.30 18.42
N PHE A 82 26.26 9.45 18.93
CA PHE A 82 25.07 9.90 19.66
C PHE A 82 25.44 10.49 21.02
N SER A 83 24.81 11.62 21.36
CA SER A 83 24.92 12.25 22.67
C SER A 83 23.70 13.12 22.93
N LEU A 84 23.09 12.98 24.11
CA LEU A 84 21.97 13.83 24.55
C LEU A 84 22.39 15.25 24.95
N ALA A 85 23.69 15.43 25.21
CA ALA A 85 24.27 16.71 25.62
C ALA A 85 24.51 17.65 24.43
N SER A 86 24.54 17.12 23.20
CA SER A 86 24.84 17.89 21.99
C SER A 86 23.72 17.77 20.96
N LEU A 87 23.35 18.90 20.35
CA LEU A 87 22.43 18.92 19.21
C LEU A 87 22.96 18.04 18.06
N ALA A 88 24.26 18.08 17.80
CA ALA A 88 24.88 17.26 16.76
C ALA A 88 24.72 15.77 17.06
N GLY A 89 24.89 15.36 18.33
CA GLY A 89 24.69 13.98 18.76
C GLY A 89 23.25 13.51 18.57
N ILE A 90 22.27 14.38 18.87
CA ILE A 90 20.84 14.09 18.63
C ILE A 90 20.57 13.89 17.13
N VAL A 91 21.08 14.79 16.28
CA VAL A 91 20.90 14.68 14.82
C VAL A 91 21.52 13.40 14.27
N ILE A 92 22.72 13.04 14.75
CA ILE A 92 23.40 11.79 14.37
C ILE A 92 22.56 10.57 14.80
N GLY A 93 22.01 10.57 16.00
CA GLY A 93 21.14 9.49 16.47
C GLY A 93 19.86 9.34 15.65
N LEU A 94 19.22 10.45 15.28
CA LEU A 94 18.04 10.45 14.41
C LEU A 94 18.38 9.92 13.01
N PHE A 95 19.53 10.33 12.45
CA PHE A 95 20.00 9.84 11.17
C PHE A 95 20.23 8.32 11.18
N TRP A 96 20.93 7.80 12.20
CA TRP A 96 21.18 6.37 12.32
C TRP A 96 19.91 5.56 12.56
N SER A 97 18.97 6.10 13.35
CA SER A 97 17.67 5.47 13.54
C SER A 97 16.92 5.36 12.20
N LEU A 98 16.86 6.46 11.44
CA LEU A 98 16.26 6.48 10.11
C LEU A 98 16.93 5.49 9.16
N ALA A 99 18.26 5.49 9.11
CA ALA A 99 19.03 4.58 8.25
C ALA A 99 18.82 3.10 8.65
N GLY A 100 18.85 2.79 9.95
CA GLY A 100 18.63 1.45 10.47
C GLY A 100 17.22 0.93 10.19
N GLY A 101 16.21 1.77 10.44
CA GLY A 101 14.82 1.46 10.09
C GLY A 101 14.62 1.31 8.58
N PHE A 102 15.26 2.16 7.78
CA PHE A 102 15.20 2.06 6.32
C PHE A 102 15.76 0.74 5.81
N VAL A 103 16.96 0.35 6.25
CA VAL A 103 17.58 -0.92 5.87
C VAL A 103 16.70 -2.10 6.29
N LEU A 104 16.16 -2.10 7.51
CA LEU A 104 15.24 -3.14 7.98
C LEU A 104 13.97 -3.23 7.13
N GLY A 105 13.36 -2.09 6.80
CA GLY A 105 12.15 -2.06 5.97
C GLY A 105 12.41 -2.56 4.56
N VAL A 106 13.51 -2.13 3.92
CA VAL A 106 13.92 -2.62 2.59
C VAL A 106 14.15 -4.13 2.62
N LEU A 107 14.91 -4.62 3.60
CA LEU A 107 15.17 -6.06 3.73
C LEU A 107 13.87 -6.85 3.91
N THR A 108 12.97 -6.36 4.76
CA THR A 108 11.65 -6.98 4.97
C THR A 108 10.85 -7.05 3.66
N GLY A 109 10.83 -5.97 2.89
CA GLY A 109 10.17 -5.93 1.58
C GLY A 109 10.81 -6.89 0.56
N VAL A 110 12.15 -6.96 0.54
CA VAL A 110 12.87 -7.91 -0.33
C VAL A 110 12.55 -9.35 0.06
N PHE A 111 12.59 -9.70 1.35
CA PHE A 111 12.24 -11.04 1.83
C PHE A 111 10.79 -11.42 1.52
N TYR A 112 9.86 -10.47 1.68
CA TYR A 112 8.46 -10.67 1.32
C TYR A 112 8.31 -10.99 -0.17
N ASN A 113 8.97 -10.20 -1.03
CA ASN A 113 8.92 -10.40 -2.48
C ASN A 113 9.58 -11.71 -2.93
N LEU A 114 10.69 -12.12 -2.29
CA LEU A 114 11.31 -13.42 -2.53
C LEU A 114 10.40 -14.58 -2.11
N ARG A 115 9.67 -14.43 -1.01
CA ARG A 115 8.73 -15.44 -0.52
C ARG A 115 7.54 -15.59 -1.48
N LEU A 116 6.95 -14.49 -1.93
CA LEU A 116 5.81 -14.52 -2.87
C LEU A 116 6.19 -15.15 -4.21
N ARG A 117 7.41 -14.90 -4.73
CA ARG A 117 7.91 -15.53 -5.96
C ARG A 117 8.11 -17.04 -5.87
N ARG A 118 8.08 -17.65 -4.68
CA ARG A 118 8.11 -19.12 -4.53
C ARG A 118 6.72 -19.76 -4.62
N TYR A 119 5.65 -18.98 -4.56
CA TYR A 119 4.27 -19.48 -4.56
C TYR A 119 3.50 -19.16 -5.86
N VAL A 120 4.17 -18.52 -6.83
CA VAL A 120 3.70 -18.33 -8.21
C VAL A 120 4.60 -19.16 -9.11
#